data_AF-A0A3G2EBS7-F1
#
_entry.id   AF-A0A3G2EBS7-F1
#
_cell.length_a   1.000
_cell.length_b   1.000
_cell.length_c   1.000
_cell.angle_alpha   90.00
_cell.angle_beta   90.00
_cell.angle_gamma   90.00
#
_symmetry.space_group_name_H-M   'P 1'
#
loop_
_entity.id
_entity.type
_entity.pdbx_description
1 polymer ?
#
loop_
_entity_poly.entity_id
_entity_poly.type
_entity_poly.pdbx_seq_one_letter_code
_entity_poly.pdbx_strand_id
1 'polypeptide(L)'
;MIVTFSNGIKGKEVDVLRARTANGVFFPTPGSLGPDKNPMTGGKTMGAAPDGRELPQWVEFEWKVWPYPYPDRPSDPVARQVWSDGVHAMSRSLPIQTARVAAQSRVPQDVIDEVLASNRQRAPRALPDKMLWVYFIWYETGIKLRWKLKSSCCGLLREGGDELAP
;
A
#
# COMPACT_ATOMS: atom_id res chain seq x y z
N MET A 1 -13.12 -3.47 0.22
CA MET A 1 -12.05 -2.97 1.12
C MET A 1 -11.27 -1.89 0.39
N ILE A 2 -10.73 -0.91 1.11
CA ILE A 2 -9.89 0.15 0.53
C ILE A 2 -8.47 -0.04 1.06
N VAL A 3 -7.47 0.08 0.19
CA VAL A 3 -6.07 -0.09 0.57
C VAL A 3 -5.29 1.15 0.17
N THR A 4 -4.48 1.66 1.08
CA THR A 4 -3.60 2.79 0.88
C THR A 4 -2.16 2.32 1.06
N PHE A 5 -1.29 2.73 0.14
CA PHE A 5 0.15 2.47 0.20
C PHE A 5 0.90 3.78 0.33
N SER A 6 1.81 3.88 1.29
CA SER A 6 2.62 5.09 1.49
C SER A 6 4.05 4.76 1.91
N ASN A 7 4.93 5.73 1.78
CA ASN A 7 6.35 5.57 2.05
C ASN A 7 6.79 6.60 3.12
N GLY A 8 7.15 6.10 4.29
CA GLY A 8 7.70 6.89 5.41
C GLY A 8 9.23 6.97 5.42
N ILE A 9 9.93 6.38 4.44
CA ILE A 9 11.39 6.39 4.37
C ILE A 9 11.86 7.72 3.80
N LYS A 10 12.59 8.51 4.60
CA LYS A 10 13.08 9.84 4.19
C LYS A 10 14.13 9.74 3.09
N GLY A 11 14.03 10.60 2.07
CA GLY A 11 15.02 10.67 0.99
C GLY A 11 15.12 9.41 0.13
N LYS A 12 14.10 8.54 0.18
CA LYS A 12 14.02 7.32 -0.60
C LYS A 12 12.67 7.21 -1.28
N GLU A 13 12.68 6.59 -2.45
CA GLU A 13 11.48 6.15 -3.13
C GLU A 13 11.36 4.63 -3.04
N VAL A 14 10.13 4.15 -2.84
CA VAL A 14 9.82 2.72 -2.83
C VAL A 14 9.14 2.38 -4.14
N ASP A 15 9.77 1.49 -4.92
CA ASP A 15 9.21 0.96 -6.16
C ASP A 15 8.65 -0.44 -5.91
N VAL A 16 7.33 -0.54 -5.77
CA VAL A 16 6.63 -1.80 -5.49
C VAL A 16 6.42 -2.57 -6.80
N LEU A 17 7.18 -3.65 -6.95
CA LEU A 17 7.22 -4.48 -8.15
C LEU A 17 6.06 -5.47 -8.20
N ARG A 18 5.74 -6.07 -7.04
CA ARG A 18 4.71 -7.11 -6.94
C ARG A 18 4.07 -7.12 -5.57
N ALA A 19 2.79 -7.49 -5.55
CA ALA A 19 2.08 -7.86 -4.33
C ALA A 19 1.22 -9.11 -4.59
N ARG A 20 1.32 -10.10 -3.70
CA ARG A 20 0.54 -11.35 -3.78
C ARG A 20 -0.07 -11.73 -2.44
N THR A 21 -1.28 -12.28 -2.49
CA THR A 21 -1.98 -12.79 -1.30
C THR A 21 -1.62 -14.24 -1.01
N ALA A 22 -2.05 -14.73 0.16
CA ALA A 22 -1.89 -16.13 0.57
C ALA A 22 -2.38 -17.17 -0.46
N ASN A 23 -3.43 -16.85 -1.21
CA ASN A 23 -4.01 -17.74 -2.22
C ASN A 23 -3.34 -17.58 -3.60
N GLY A 24 -2.20 -16.90 -3.68
CA GLY A 24 -1.48 -16.65 -4.94
C GLY A 24 -2.13 -15.61 -5.86
N VAL A 25 -3.25 -15.01 -5.46
CA VAL A 25 -3.95 -13.96 -6.23
C VAL A 25 -3.16 -12.66 -6.15
N PHE A 26 -3.06 -11.97 -7.28
CA PHE A 26 -2.47 -10.63 -7.37
C PHE A 26 -3.21 -9.64 -6.46
N PHE A 27 -2.43 -8.91 -5.68
CA PHE A 27 -2.89 -7.79 -4.87
C PHE A 27 -2.54 -6.48 -5.59
N PRO A 28 -3.29 -5.38 -5.39
CA PRO A 28 -2.95 -4.10 -6.02
C PRO A 28 -1.52 -3.67 -5.70
N THR A 29 -0.85 -3.09 -6.69
CA THR A 29 0.49 -2.51 -6.55
C THR A 29 0.45 -1.02 -6.85
N PRO A 30 1.01 -0.16 -5.99
CA PRO A 30 1.02 1.29 -6.21
C PRO A 30 2.04 1.72 -7.28
N GLY A 31 2.92 0.82 -7.74
CA GLY A 31 4.13 1.17 -8.47
C GLY A 31 5.07 1.93 -7.55
N SER A 32 5.50 3.12 -7.98
CA SER A 32 6.42 3.97 -7.23
C SER A 32 5.74 4.88 -6.18
N LEU A 33 6.36 5.01 -5.02
CA LEU A 33 5.95 5.82 -3.87
C LEU A 33 7.10 6.71 -3.39
N GLY A 34 7.00 8.01 -3.66
CA GLY A 34 7.89 9.01 -3.08
C GLY A 34 7.70 9.14 -1.56
N PRO A 35 8.65 9.78 -0.86
CA PRO A 35 8.57 9.94 0.59
C PRO A 35 7.42 10.89 0.98
N ASP A 36 6.61 10.49 1.94
CA ASP A 36 5.49 11.27 2.47
C ASP A 36 5.80 11.82 3.86
N LYS A 37 5.50 13.11 4.08
CA LYS A 37 5.62 13.74 5.41
C LYS A 37 4.65 13.14 6.43
N ASN A 38 3.48 12.70 5.96
CA ASN A 38 2.49 12.00 6.78
C ASN A 38 1.97 10.77 6.02
N PRO A 39 2.46 9.57 6.37
CA PRO A 39 2.11 8.34 5.65
C PRO A 39 0.64 7.91 5.82
N MET A 40 -0.10 8.48 6.79
CA MET A 40 -1.52 8.17 7.00
C MET A 40 -2.47 9.01 6.12
N THR A 41 -1.97 10.11 5.54
CA THR A 41 -2.75 11.00 4.67
C THR A 41 -2.18 11.10 3.25
N GLY A 42 -0.95 10.64 3.03
CA GLY A 42 -0.30 10.59 1.72
C GLY A 42 -0.48 9.27 0.98
N GLY A 43 0.37 9.06 -0.02
CA GLY A 43 0.46 7.81 -0.77
C GLY A 43 -0.60 7.61 -1.85
N LYS A 44 -0.78 6.36 -2.25
CA LYS A 44 -1.72 5.95 -3.31
C LYS A 44 -2.80 5.05 -2.72
N THR A 45 -4.06 5.40 -2.97
CA THR A 45 -5.22 4.62 -2.50
C THR A 45 -5.87 3.88 -3.67
N MET A 46 -6.17 2.60 -3.45
CA MET A 46 -6.71 1.69 -4.44
C MET A 46 -7.84 0.84 -3.81
N GLY A 47 -8.77 0.40 -4.64
CA GLY A 47 -9.71 -0.64 -4.24
C GLY A 47 -8.98 -1.99 -4.22
N ALA A 48 -9.06 -2.72 -3.11
CA ALA A 48 -8.67 -4.12 -3.07
C ALA A 48 -9.95 -4.94 -2.88
N ALA A 49 -10.22 -5.82 -3.84
CA ALA A 49 -11.40 -6.68 -3.92
C ALA A 49 -12.75 -5.93 -4.05
N PRO A 50 -13.22 -5.65 -5.29
CA PRO A 50 -14.61 -5.27 -5.58
C PRO A 50 -15.61 -6.44 -5.41
N ASP A 51 -15.11 -7.66 -5.20
CA ASP A 51 -15.79 -8.97 -5.25
C ASP A 51 -16.12 -9.58 -3.86
N GLY A 52 -15.97 -8.81 -2.77
CA GLY A 52 -16.51 -9.19 -1.46
C GLY A 52 -15.70 -10.22 -0.66
N ARG A 53 -14.47 -10.51 -1.07
CA ARG A 53 -13.55 -11.39 -0.33
C ARG A 53 -13.04 -10.73 0.96
N GLU A 54 -12.81 -11.55 1.97
CA GLU A 54 -12.24 -11.19 3.28
C GLU A 54 -10.82 -10.57 3.13
N LEU A 55 -10.34 -9.95 4.21
CA LEU A 55 -8.92 -9.59 4.34
C LEU A 55 -8.04 -10.82 4.06
N PRO A 56 -7.01 -10.71 3.22
CA PRO A 56 -6.07 -11.82 3.05
C PRO A 56 -5.33 -12.10 4.36
N GLN A 57 -5.01 -13.36 4.62
CA GLN A 57 -4.21 -13.75 5.79
C GLN A 57 -2.89 -12.96 5.83
N TRP A 58 -2.21 -12.89 4.68
CA TRP A 58 -1.02 -12.09 4.48
C TRP A 58 -0.94 -11.55 3.05
N VAL A 59 -0.16 -10.48 2.88
CA VAL A 59 0.28 -9.95 1.58
C VAL A 59 1.80 -9.98 1.55
N GLU A 60 2.38 -10.62 0.54
CA GLU A 60 3.81 -10.59 0.27
C GLU A 60 4.08 -9.50 -0.76
N PHE A 61 4.98 -8.58 -0.41
CA PHE A 61 5.43 -7.52 -1.28
C PHE A 61 6.83 -7.81 -1.78
N GLU A 62 7.09 -7.45 -3.03
CA GLU A 62 8.42 -7.34 -3.62
C GLU A 62 8.63 -5.89 -4.03
N TRP A 63 9.72 -5.27 -3.60
CA TRP A 63 10.01 -3.87 -3.91
C TRP A 63 11.51 -3.58 -4.03
N LYS A 64 11.83 -2.44 -4.61
CA LYS A 64 13.17 -1.84 -4.61
C LYS A 64 13.13 -0.49 -3.91
N VAL A 65 14.27 -0.07 -3.37
CA VAL A 65 14.42 1.25 -2.74
C VAL A 65 15.41 2.07 -3.55
N TRP A 66 14.96 3.23 -3.98
CA TRP A 66 15.71 4.19 -4.79
C TRP A 66 16.13 5.41 -3.98
N PRO A 67 17.25 6.06 -4.33
CA PRO A 67 17.51 7.42 -3.86
C PRO A 67 16.42 8.37 -4.35
N TYR A 68 15.99 9.30 -3.48
CA TYR A 68 15.03 10.34 -3.82
C TYR A 68 15.52 11.72 -3.34
N PRO A 69 15.47 12.78 -4.18
CA PRO A 69 14.90 12.79 -5.53
C PRO A 69 15.73 11.98 -6.53
N TYR A 70 15.08 11.56 -7.62
CA TYR A 70 15.78 10.95 -8.76
C TYR A 70 16.80 11.93 -9.35
N PRO A 71 17.86 11.42 -10.01
CA PRO A 71 18.73 12.27 -10.83
C PRO A 71 17.89 13.02 -11.87
N ASP A 72 18.13 14.32 -12.02
CA ASP A 72 17.38 15.15 -12.96
C ASP A 72 17.47 14.62 -14.39
N ARG A 73 16.32 14.54 -15.05
CA ARG A 73 16.23 14.08 -16.44
C ARG A 73 16.75 15.17 -17.38
N PRO A 74 17.77 14.91 -18.21
CA PRO A 74 18.26 15.90 -19.18
C PRO A 74 17.20 16.30 -20.23
N SER A 75 17.26 17.57 -20.65
CA SER A 75 16.44 18.10 -21.73
C SER A 75 16.91 17.65 -23.12
N ASP A 76 18.24 17.53 -23.31
CA ASP A 76 18.86 17.05 -24.54
C ASP A 76 18.50 15.57 -24.83
N PRO A 77 18.07 15.21 -26.06
CA PRO A 77 17.67 13.84 -26.39
C PRO A 77 18.77 12.79 -26.25
N VAL A 78 20.02 13.12 -26.58
CA VAL A 78 21.15 12.18 -26.51
C VAL A 78 21.53 11.93 -25.05
N ALA A 79 21.66 13.01 -24.26
CA ALA A 79 21.89 12.93 -22.83
C ALA A 79 20.74 12.20 -22.10
N ARG A 80 19.50 12.37 -22.56
CA ARG A 80 18.33 11.66 -22.04
C ARG A 80 18.40 10.16 -22.27
N GLN A 81 18.88 9.71 -23.43
CA GLN A 81 19.05 8.27 -23.69
C GLN A 81 20.10 7.68 -22.76
N VAL A 82 21.27 8.31 -22.64
CA VAL A 82 22.35 7.89 -21.72
C VAL A 82 21.85 7.87 -20.27
N TRP A 83 21.11 8.90 -19.86
CA TRP A 83 20.48 8.96 -18.55
C TRP A 83 19.50 7.80 -18.34
N SER A 84 18.64 7.50 -19.34
CA SER A 84 17.67 6.40 -19.26
C SER A 84 18.36 5.05 -19.10
N ASP A 85 19.43 4.80 -19.88
CA ASP A 85 20.21 3.57 -19.80
C ASP A 85 20.90 3.44 -18.44
N GLY A 86 21.43 4.55 -17.90
CA GLY A 86 21.99 4.63 -16.56
C GLY A 86 20.95 4.32 -15.47
N VAL A 87 19.75 4.90 -15.57
CA VAL A 87 18.63 4.61 -14.66
C VAL A 87 18.22 3.14 -14.77
N HIS A 88 18.11 2.56 -15.96
CA HIS A 88 17.80 1.13 -16.13
C HIS A 88 18.90 0.22 -15.58
N ALA A 89 20.17 0.58 -15.76
CA ALA A 89 21.30 -0.16 -15.17
C ALA A 89 21.25 -0.10 -13.65
N MET A 90 21.04 1.08 -13.05
CA MET A 90 20.87 1.25 -11.62
C MET A 90 19.65 0.48 -11.09
N SER A 91 18.51 0.53 -11.80
CA SER A 91 17.32 -0.26 -11.45
C SER A 91 17.66 -1.73 -11.32
N ARG A 92 18.39 -2.28 -12.29
CA ARG A 92 18.77 -3.70 -12.30
C ARG A 92 19.75 -4.08 -11.19
N SER A 93 20.60 -3.15 -10.75
CA SER A 93 21.57 -3.41 -9.66
C SER A 93 20.98 -3.28 -8.26
N LEU A 94 19.86 -2.55 -8.09
CA LEU A 94 19.22 -2.41 -6.79
C LEU A 94 18.65 -3.75 -6.30
N PRO A 95 18.92 -4.13 -5.04
CA PRO A 95 18.43 -5.39 -4.46
C PRO A 95 16.91 -5.37 -4.36
N ILE A 96 16.29 -6.49 -4.75
CA ILE A 96 14.88 -6.74 -4.51
C ILE A 96 14.71 -7.13 -3.04
N GLN A 97 13.84 -6.41 -2.35
CA GLN A 97 13.40 -6.72 -1.00
C GLN A 97 12.07 -7.46 -1.06
N THR A 98 11.88 -8.38 -0.12
CA THR A 98 10.64 -9.14 0.00
C THR A 98 10.23 -9.23 1.46
N ALA A 99 8.94 -9.04 1.75
CA ALA A 99 8.39 -9.24 3.08
C ALA A 99 6.92 -9.64 3.02
N ARG A 100 6.52 -10.50 3.95
CA ARG A 100 5.11 -10.83 4.21
C ARG A 100 4.59 -9.97 5.34
N VAL A 101 3.46 -9.34 5.10
CA VAL A 101 2.70 -8.59 6.09
C VAL A 101 1.45 -9.37 6.42
N ALA A 102 1.34 -9.85 7.66
CA ALA A 102 0.10 -10.43 8.16
C ALA A 102 -0.97 -9.33 8.20
N ALA A 103 -2.09 -9.54 7.51
CA ALA A 103 -3.16 -8.54 7.41
C ALA A 103 -4.37 -8.94 8.25
N GLN A 104 -4.91 -10.15 8.04
CA GLN A 104 -6.08 -10.63 8.78
C GLN A 104 -5.87 -10.62 10.30
N SER A 105 -4.73 -11.14 10.79
CA SER A 105 -4.47 -11.23 12.23
C SER A 105 -4.18 -9.89 12.92
N ARG A 106 -3.98 -8.81 12.15
CA ARG A 106 -3.74 -7.46 12.67
C ARG A 106 -5.03 -6.64 12.78
N VAL A 107 -6.13 -7.15 12.24
CA VAL A 107 -7.46 -6.56 12.34
C VAL A 107 -8.30 -7.44 13.25
N PRO A 108 -8.88 -6.89 14.33
CA PRO A 108 -9.78 -7.65 15.21
C PRO A 108 -10.93 -8.30 14.44
N GLN A 109 -11.28 -9.55 14.79
CA GLN A 109 -12.30 -10.30 14.04
C GLN A 109 -13.67 -9.62 14.05
N ASP A 110 -14.05 -8.96 15.14
CA ASP A 110 -15.30 -8.19 15.25
C ASP A 110 -15.37 -7.03 14.23
N VAL A 111 -14.23 -6.40 13.92
CA VAL A 111 -14.14 -5.37 12.87
C VAL A 111 -14.35 -5.99 11.49
N ILE A 112 -13.79 -7.17 11.24
CA ILE A 112 -13.96 -7.90 9.99
C ILE A 112 -15.43 -8.28 9.81
N ASP A 113 -16.05 -8.85 10.85
CA ASP A 113 -17.43 -9.29 10.85
C ASP A 113 -18.40 -8.13 10.60
N GLU A 114 -18.17 -6.96 11.20
CA GLU A 114 -18.95 -5.74 10.94
C GLU A 114 -18.90 -5.27 9.49
N VAL A 115 -17.72 -5.33 8.87
CA VAL A 115 -17.53 -4.91 7.47
C VAL A 115 -18.21 -5.91 6.54
N LEU A 116 -18.11 -7.21 6.83
CA LEU A 116 -18.81 -8.25 6.07
C LEU A 116 -20.34 -8.11 6.21
N ALA A 117 -20.85 -7.87 7.42
CA ALA A 117 -22.27 -7.63 7.65
C ALA A 117 -22.78 -6.41 6.88
N SER A 118 -22.04 -5.29 6.94
CA SER A 118 -22.39 -4.08 6.19
C SER A 118 -22.37 -4.31 4.67
N ASN A 119 -21.40 -5.10 4.18
CA ASN A 119 -21.32 -5.44 2.76
C ASN A 119 -22.47 -6.35 2.30
N ARG A 120 -22.98 -7.24 3.16
CA ARG A 120 -24.16 -8.08 2.87
C ARG A 120 -25.47 -7.29 2.83
N GLN A 121 -25.56 -6.22 3.62
CA GLN A 121 -26.77 -5.38 3.73
C GLN A 121 -26.82 -4.26 2.68
N ARG A 122 -25.75 -4.05 1.90
CA ARG A 122 -25.69 -2.95 0.94
C ARG A 122 -26.74 -3.10 -0.16
N ALA A 123 -27.34 -1.98 -0.58
CA ALA A 123 -28.17 -1.96 -1.77
C ALA A 123 -27.34 -2.28 -3.03
N PRO A 124 -27.95 -2.87 -4.08
CA PRO A 124 -27.27 -3.08 -5.35
C PRO A 124 -26.65 -1.78 -5.89
N ARG A 125 -25.38 -1.83 -6.27
CA ARG A 125 -24.58 -0.68 -6.77
C ARG A 125 -24.31 0.43 -5.74
N ALA A 126 -24.63 0.24 -4.46
CA ALA A 126 -24.23 1.13 -3.39
C ALA A 126 -22.91 0.68 -2.72
N LEU A 127 -22.18 1.64 -2.17
CA LEU A 127 -21.08 1.33 -1.25
C LEU A 127 -21.66 0.84 0.09
N PRO A 128 -20.97 -0.07 0.80
CA PRO A 128 -21.36 -0.45 2.14
C PRO A 128 -21.25 0.76 3.10
N ASP A 129 -22.14 0.83 4.09
CA ASP A 129 -22.07 1.86 5.13
C ASP A 129 -20.72 1.84 5.84
N LYS A 130 -20.24 0.65 6.21
CA LYS A 130 -18.96 0.46 6.87
C LYS A 130 -17.91 -0.06 5.89
N MET A 131 -16.77 0.60 5.89
CA MET A 131 -15.63 0.28 5.03
C MET A 131 -14.36 0.16 5.85
N LEU A 132 -13.65 -0.94 5.63
CA LEU A 132 -12.29 -1.09 6.14
C LEU A 132 -11.29 -0.44 5.17
N TRP A 133 -10.47 0.43 5.72
CA TRP A 133 -9.29 1.00 5.09
C TRP A 133 -8.05 0.35 5.70
N VAL A 134 -7.19 -0.22 4.87
CA VAL A 134 -5.93 -0.85 5.27
C VAL A 134 -4.78 -0.04 4.69
N TYR A 135 -3.76 0.23 5.48
CA TYR A 135 -2.61 1.05 5.11
C TYR A 135 -1.36 0.19 5.20
N PHE A 136 -0.63 0.07 4.09
CA PHE A 136 0.71 -0.51 4.07
C PHE A 136 1.73 0.61 3.94
N ILE A 137 2.60 0.74 4.94
CA ILE A 137 3.50 1.88 5.08
C ILE A 137 4.93 1.38 5.15
N TRP A 138 5.76 1.79 4.20
CA TRP A 138 7.17 1.42 4.17
C TRP A 138 7.97 2.29 5.13
N TYR A 139 8.76 1.66 5.99
CA TYR A 139 9.78 2.25 6.84
C TYR A 139 11.10 1.51 6.66
N GLU A 140 12.21 2.06 7.18
CA GLU A 140 13.51 1.38 7.13
C GLU A 140 13.50 0.05 7.89
N THR A 141 12.65 -0.07 8.91
CA THR A 141 12.47 -1.29 9.70
C THR A 141 11.54 -2.32 9.05
N GLY A 142 10.99 -2.03 7.87
CA GLY A 142 10.05 -2.88 7.14
C GLY A 142 8.68 -2.24 6.95
N ILE A 143 7.70 -3.06 6.60
CA ILE A 143 6.35 -2.59 6.27
C ILE A 143 5.46 -2.64 7.52
N LYS A 144 4.90 -1.49 7.88
CA LYS A 144 3.88 -1.35 8.92
C LYS A 144 2.49 -1.45 8.32
N LEU A 145 1.57 -2.05 9.07
CA LEU A 145 0.15 -2.13 8.73
C LEU A 145 -0.66 -1.31 9.73
N ARG A 146 -1.43 -0.36 9.22
CA ARG A 146 -2.50 0.30 9.99
C ARG A 146 -3.84 -0.02 9.37
N TRP A 147 -4.90 0.12 10.14
CA TRP A 147 -6.25 0.02 9.61
C TRP A 147 -7.17 1.07 10.24
N LYS A 148 -8.20 1.45 9.50
CA LYS A 148 -9.28 2.31 9.95
C LYS A 148 -10.62 1.73 9.51
N LEU A 149 -11.53 1.56 10.45
CA LEU A 149 -12.94 1.31 10.17
C LEU A 149 -13.64 2.66 10.04
N LYS A 150 -14.23 2.91 8.88
CA LYS A 150 -15.00 4.14 8.61
C LYS A 150 -16.45 3.81 8.32
N SER A 151 -17.35 4.71 8.72
CA SER A 151 -18.76 4.70 8.30
C SER A 151 -19.08 5.90 7.43
N SER A 152 -19.98 5.70 6.48
CA SER A 152 -20.50 6.73 5.58
C SER A 152 -21.16 7.91 6.31
N CYS A 153 -21.85 7.67 7.44
CA CYS A 153 -22.54 8.73 8.19
C CYS A 153 -21.62 9.55 9.07
N CYS A 154 -20.61 8.90 9.64
CA CYS A 154 -20.04 9.32 10.91
C CYS A 154 -18.51 9.41 10.86
N GLY A 155 -17.90 9.09 9.71
CA GLY A 155 -16.45 9.19 9.52
C GLY A 155 -15.68 8.04 10.17
N LEU A 156 -14.64 8.35 10.94
CA LEU A 156 -13.79 7.34 11.58
C LEU A 156 -14.50 6.74 12.79
N LEU A 157 -14.67 5.42 12.80
CA LEU A 157 -15.23 4.69 13.94
C LEU A 157 -14.14 4.13 14.85
N ARG A 158 -13.19 3.42 14.26
CA ARG A 158 -12.11 2.72 14.97
C ARG A 158 -10.84 2.69 14.13
N GLU A 159 -9.70 2.59 14.77
CA GLU A 159 -8.42 2.39 14.11
C GLU A 159 -7.48 1.52 14.94
N GLY A 160 -6.47 0.96 14.28
CA GLY A 160 -5.46 0.14 14.93
C GLY A 160 -4.35 -0.28 13.98
N GLY A 161 -3.63 -1.32 14.39
CA GLY A 161 -2.45 -1.82 13.70
C GLY A 161 -1.16 -1.40 14.40
N ASP A 162 -0.05 -1.47 13.68
CA ASP A 162 1.29 -1.29 14.26
C ASP A 162 1.52 0.14 14.74
N GLU A 163 2.43 0.32 15.68
CA GLU A 163 2.94 1.65 16.01
C GLU A 163 3.75 2.21 14.83
N LEU A 164 3.52 3.49 14.53
CA LEU A 164 4.26 4.21 13.49
C LEU A 164 5.54 4.76 14.10
N ALA A 165 6.65 4.66 13.36
CA ALA A 165 7.89 5.29 13.80
C ALA A 165 7.69 6.82 13.92
N PRO A 166 8.26 7.47 14.94
CA PRO A 166 8.18 8.92 15.13
C PRO A 166 8.83 9.71 13.99
#